data_AF-A0ABD3WYK9-F1
#
_entry.id   AF-A0ABD3WYK9-F1
#
_cell.length_a   1.000
_cell.length_b   1.000
_cell.length_c   1.000
_cell.angle_alpha   90.00
_cell.angle_beta   90.00
_cell.angle_gamma   90.00
#
_symmetry.space_group_name_H-M   'P 1'
#
loop_
_entity.id
_entity.type
_entity.pdbx_description
1 polymer ?
#
loop_
_entity_poly.entity_id
_entity_poly.type
_entity_poly.pdbx_seq_one_letter_code
_entity_poly.pdbx_strand_id
1 'polypeptide(L)'
;MIEALGRLLLMSAILMLFSVPTVSAAALSNQTEDQGLFYKTLETLRKTLNFFKREYRNVNLDTIIGTRIVEDIGALLAAGFWELKYPSRDFTGLETYWPYQPGETLREEDSDNCLAEFFGTGSFSEDKCRISSKCWKAMTQPGYNGYSLSHQVFYLQIGEQFGCREGMEWHRLLNRQPTLDKLSATFCFNMLREASLIYMNGFPEGRQDLFMEQAALCGMMGYREFFESNWLQAILSWYDENKACYTGHAIFETEVEILPVASRGSVVLSRGCPGSSSTINTGRHV
;
A
#
# COMPACT_ATOMS: atom_id res chain seq x y z
N MET A 1 -49.28 10.59 19.53
CA MET A 1 -47.89 11.03 19.28
C MET A 1 -47.20 10.12 18.25
N ILE A 2 -47.33 8.80 18.33
CA ILE A 2 -46.71 7.83 17.40
C ILE A 2 -47.36 7.85 16.00
N GLU A 3 -48.69 8.04 15.89
CA GLU A 3 -49.37 8.11 14.58
C GLU A 3 -49.09 9.40 13.80
N ALA A 4 -48.77 10.50 14.49
CA ALA A 4 -48.41 11.77 13.85
C ALA A 4 -46.99 11.74 13.27
N LEU A 5 -46.06 11.07 13.96
CA LEU A 5 -44.69 10.82 13.49
C LEU A 5 -44.66 9.89 12.27
N GLY A 6 -45.53 8.86 12.24
CA GLY A 6 -45.66 7.97 11.08
C GLY A 6 -46.15 8.67 9.81
N ARG A 7 -47.11 9.60 9.93
CA ARG A 7 -47.60 10.40 8.79
C ARG A 7 -46.60 11.43 8.31
N LEU A 8 -45.79 11.99 9.22
CA LEU A 8 -44.72 12.94 8.87
C LEU A 8 -43.59 12.26 8.09
N LEU A 9 -43.20 11.04 8.48
CA LEU A 9 -42.18 10.23 7.80
C LEU A 9 -42.64 9.71 6.42
N LEU A 10 -43.93 9.38 6.29
CA LEU A 10 -44.50 8.98 4.99
C LEU A 10 -44.60 10.18 4.03
N MET A 11 -44.96 11.37 4.52
CA MET A 11 -45.00 12.60 3.72
C MET A 11 -43.59 13.05 3.28
N SER A 12 -42.57 12.89 4.12
CA SER A 12 -41.18 13.20 3.74
C SER A 12 -40.62 12.19 2.73
N ALA A 13 -40.97 10.91 2.83
CA ALA A 13 -40.62 9.90 1.82
C ALA A 13 -41.31 10.16 0.47
N ILE A 14 -42.58 10.60 0.47
CA ILE A 14 -43.32 10.95 -0.74
C ILE A 14 -42.76 12.24 -1.37
N LEU A 15 -42.39 13.25 -0.57
CA LEU A 15 -41.75 14.48 -1.07
C LEU A 15 -40.37 14.22 -1.70
N MET A 16 -39.61 13.25 -1.19
CA MET A 16 -38.35 12.81 -1.83
C MET A 16 -38.55 12.06 -3.15
N LEU A 17 -39.73 11.46 -3.37
CA LEU A 17 -40.08 10.83 -4.66
C LEU A 17 -40.54 11.85 -5.72
N PHE A 18 -41.00 13.04 -5.32
CA PHE A 18 -41.43 14.11 -6.24
C PHE A 18 -40.39 15.22 -6.43
N SER A 19 -39.32 15.25 -5.64
CA SER A 19 -38.14 16.08 -5.91
C SER A 19 -37.07 15.27 -6.62
N VAL A 20 -37.39 14.76 -7.81
CA VAL A 20 -36.36 14.39 -8.78
C VAL A 20 -36.01 15.67 -9.51
N PRO A 21 -34.93 16.41 -9.14
CA PRO A 21 -34.32 17.27 -10.14
C PRO A 21 -34.02 16.37 -11.33
N THR A 22 -34.26 16.83 -12.55
CA THR A 22 -33.86 16.12 -13.76
C THR A 22 -32.37 15.79 -13.64
N VAL A 23 -32.07 14.57 -13.18
CA VAL A 23 -30.71 14.07 -13.05
C VAL A 23 -30.26 13.88 -14.49
N SER A 24 -29.31 14.70 -14.91
CA SER A 24 -28.65 14.53 -16.21
C SER A 24 -28.22 13.06 -16.34
N ALA A 25 -28.34 12.48 -17.54
CA ALA A 25 -27.91 11.10 -17.79
C ALA A 25 -26.46 10.84 -17.31
N ALA A 26 -25.61 11.87 -17.26
CA ALA A 26 -24.25 11.80 -16.72
C ALA A 26 -24.19 11.60 -15.19
N ALA A 27 -25.14 12.14 -14.43
CA ALA A 27 -25.22 11.94 -12.99
C ALA A 27 -25.85 10.58 -12.62
N LEU A 28 -26.74 10.07 -13.49
CA LEU A 28 -27.26 8.70 -13.36
C LEU A 28 -26.19 7.66 -13.71
N SER A 29 -25.39 7.89 -14.77
CA SER A 29 -24.27 7.01 -15.13
C SER A 29 -23.22 6.98 -14.01
N ASN A 30 -22.85 8.14 -13.47
CA ASN A 30 -21.91 8.21 -12.34
C ASN A 30 -22.43 7.51 -11.10
N GLN A 31 -23.72 7.61 -10.78
CA GLN A 31 -24.30 6.87 -9.64
C GLN A 31 -24.31 5.36 -9.88
N THR A 32 -24.65 4.90 -11.08
CA THR A 32 -24.62 3.46 -11.39
C THR A 32 -23.21 2.89 -11.43
N GLU A 33 -22.23 3.68 -11.88
CA GLU A 33 -20.82 3.31 -11.91
C GLU A 33 -20.24 3.26 -10.49
N ASP A 34 -20.55 4.25 -9.66
CA ASP A 34 -20.15 4.29 -8.24
C ASP A 34 -20.80 3.15 -7.44
N GLN A 35 -22.07 2.85 -7.69
CA GLN A 35 -22.72 1.66 -7.13
C GLN A 35 -22.04 0.37 -7.59
N GLY A 36 -21.72 0.24 -8.87
CA GLY A 36 -20.99 -0.91 -9.41
C GLY A 36 -19.61 -1.08 -8.77
N LEU A 37 -18.88 0.01 -8.59
CA LEU A 37 -17.57 0.06 -7.95
C LEU A 37 -17.64 -0.34 -6.47
N PHE A 38 -18.66 0.14 -5.75
CA PHE A 38 -18.92 -0.23 -4.36
C PHE A 38 -19.15 -1.74 -4.21
N TYR A 39 -20.05 -2.33 -5.02
CA TYR A 39 -20.31 -3.77 -4.98
C TYR A 39 -19.09 -4.60 -5.35
N LYS A 40 -18.32 -4.17 -6.35
CA LYS A 40 -17.08 -4.84 -6.75
C LYS A 40 -16.05 -4.81 -5.62
N THR A 41 -15.88 -3.66 -4.95
CA THR A 41 -15.01 -3.52 -3.78
C THR A 41 -15.43 -4.46 -2.65
N LEU A 42 -16.71 -4.50 -2.30
CA LEU A 42 -17.22 -5.39 -1.25
C LEU A 42 -16.99 -6.87 -1.58
N GLU A 43 -17.21 -7.26 -2.84
CA GLU A 43 -16.99 -8.65 -3.28
C GLU A 43 -15.50 -9.02 -3.25
N THR A 44 -14.62 -8.12 -3.69
CA THR A 44 -13.15 -8.31 -3.55
C THR A 44 -12.76 -8.46 -2.09
N LEU A 45 -13.23 -7.57 -1.20
CA LEU A 45 -12.97 -7.67 0.24
C LEU A 45 -13.43 -9.00 0.83
N ARG A 46 -14.62 -9.48 0.43
CA ARG A 46 -15.15 -10.79 0.84
C ARG A 46 -14.25 -11.94 0.37
N LYS A 47 -13.79 -11.92 -0.89
CA LYS A 47 -12.88 -12.93 -1.44
C LYS A 47 -11.53 -12.90 -0.72
N THR A 48 -10.96 -11.72 -0.50
CA THR A 48 -9.70 -11.53 0.25
C THR A 48 -9.80 -12.05 1.68
N LEU A 49 -10.86 -11.69 2.41
CA LEU A 49 -11.12 -12.22 3.75
C LEU A 49 -11.22 -13.75 3.78
N ASN A 50 -11.87 -14.35 2.77
CA ASN A 50 -11.95 -15.81 2.66
C ASN A 50 -10.60 -16.46 2.35
N PHE A 51 -9.76 -15.84 1.51
CA PHE A 51 -8.40 -16.28 1.28
C PHE A 51 -7.59 -16.25 2.57
N PHE A 52 -7.55 -15.11 3.28
CA PHE A 52 -6.84 -15.00 4.56
C PHE A 52 -7.37 -16.00 5.58
N LYS A 53 -8.68 -16.17 5.70
CA LYS A 53 -9.26 -17.17 6.62
C LYS A 53 -8.74 -18.59 6.37
N ARG A 54 -8.43 -18.94 5.11
CA ARG A 54 -7.92 -20.26 4.73
C ARG A 54 -6.40 -20.37 4.82
N GLU A 55 -5.70 -19.35 4.34
CA GLU A 55 -4.25 -19.39 4.10
C GLU A 55 -3.44 -18.58 5.11
N TYR A 56 -4.02 -17.93 6.12
CA TYR A 56 -3.27 -17.03 7.02
C TYR A 56 -2.01 -17.65 7.67
N ARG A 57 -1.94 -18.98 7.78
CA ARG A 57 -0.75 -19.69 8.29
C ARG A 57 0.37 -19.86 7.25
N ASN A 58 0.04 -19.74 5.97
CA ASN A 58 0.90 -19.91 4.81
C ASN A 58 1.12 -18.59 4.05
N VAL A 59 0.39 -17.52 4.41
CA VAL A 59 0.60 -16.19 3.85
C VAL A 59 1.92 -15.66 4.37
N ASN A 60 2.90 -15.58 3.48
CA ASN A 60 4.12 -14.82 3.74
C ASN A 60 3.77 -13.32 3.71
N LEU A 61 4.43 -12.53 4.57
CA LEU A 61 4.23 -11.09 4.63
C LEU A 61 4.64 -10.39 3.32
N ASP A 62 5.43 -11.06 2.45
CA ASP A 62 5.59 -10.74 1.01
C ASP A 62 4.25 -10.45 0.30
N THR A 63 3.14 -11.06 0.76
CA THR A 63 1.80 -10.92 0.16
C THR A 63 1.04 -9.70 0.67
N ILE A 64 1.43 -9.14 1.83
CA ILE A 64 0.77 -7.96 2.40
C ILE A 64 1.58 -6.72 2.06
N ILE A 65 2.89 -6.74 2.29
CA ILE A 65 3.87 -5.68 1.98
C ILE A 65 5.25 -6.37 1.87
N GLY A 66 5.61 -6.88 0.68
CA GLY A 66 6.94 -7.32 0.23
C GLY A 66 8.08 -7.53 1.25
N THR A 67 7.90 -8.30 2.33
CA THR A 67 8.92 -8.49 3.37
C THR A 67 8.85 -9.90 3.96
N ARG A 68 10.00 -10.58 4.09
CA ARG A 68 10.10 -11.97 4.59
C ARG A 68 10.26 -12.00 6.11
N ILE A 69 9.30 -11.46 6.85
CA ILE A 69 9.34 -11.47 8.32
C ILE A 69 8.70 -12.78 8.84
N VAL A 70 9.27 -13.93 8.52
CA VAL A 70 8.59 -15.24 8.69
C VAL A 70 8.57 -15.74 10.15
N GLU A 71 9.32 -15.14 11.08
CA GLU A 71 9.43 -15.75 12.41
C GLU A 71 8.38 -15.25 13.43
N ASP A 72 7.77 -14.06 13.28
CA ASP A 72 6.82 -13.50 14.27
C ASP A 72 5.67 -12.63 13.67
N ILE A 73 5.06 -13.04 12.55
CA ILE A 73 3.93 -12.35 11.90
C ILE A 73 2.68 -12.22 12.82
N GLY A 74 2.60 -13.02 13.89
CA GLY A 74 1.47 -13.02 14.81
C GLY A 74 1.11 -11.65 15.39
N ALA A 75 2.11 -10.79 15.60
CA ALA A 75 1.88 -9.43 16.08
C ALA A 75 1.29 -8.49 15.02
N LEU A 76 1.67 -8.65 13.75
CA LEU A 76 1.12 -7.89 12.61
C LEU A 76 -0.30 -8.32 12.25
N LEU A 77 -0.68 -9.54 12.61
CA LEU A 77 -2.03 -10.07 12.42
C LEU A 77 -2.93 -9.86 13.64
N ALA A 78 -2.43 -9.22 14.70
CA ALA A 78 -3.21 -8.96 15.88
C ALA A 78 -4.43 -8.08 15.55
N ALA A 79 -5.58 -8.41 16.14
CA ALA A 79 -6.80 -7.62 15.96
C ALA A 79 -6.56 -6.16 16.38
N GLY A 80 -6.98 -5.23 15.54
CA GLY A 80 -6.79 -3.80 15.77
C GLY A 80 -5.40 -3.26 15.42
N PHE A 81 -4.43 -4.10 15.04
CA PHE A 81 -3.08 -3.63 14.67
C PHE A 81 -3.10 -2.65 13.49
N TRP A 82 -3.91 -2.94 12.47
CA TRP A 82 -4.08 -2.07 11.30
C TRP A 82 -5.20 -1.03 11.47
N GLU A 83 -5.75 -0.84 12.67
CA GLU A 83 -6.65 0.28 12.97
C GLU A 83 -5.83 1.57 13.12
N LEU A 84 -5.27 2.05 12.00
CA LEU A 84 -4.49 3.26 11.98
C LEU A 84 -5.41 4.47 12.22
N LYS A 85 -5.20 5.18 13.33
CA LYS A 85 -5.98 6.38 13.69
C LYS A 85 -5.44 7.64 13.02
N TYR A 86 -5.15 7.58 11.72
CA TYR A 86 -4.79 8.78 10.98
C TYR A 86 -6.06 9.50 10.51
N PRO A 87 -6.23 10.79 10.82
CA PRO A 87 -7.34 11.56 10.26
C PRO A 87 -7.17 11.65 8.74
N SER A 88 -8.29 11.59 8.04
CA SER A 88 -8.32 11.91 6.61
C SER A 88 -7.78 13.33 6.39
N ARG A 89 -6.88 13.48 5.43
CA ARG A 89 -6.16 14.73 5.15
C ARG A 89 -5.80 14.83 3.66
N ASP A 90 -5.52 16.05 3.25
CA ASP A 90 -4.94 16.36 1.94
C ASP A 90 -3.50 16.84 2.15
N PHE A 91 -2.70 16.73 1.10
CA PHE A 91 -1.48 17.50 0.98
C PHE A 91 -1.80 18.99 0.89
N THR A 92 -0.97 19.79 1.53
CA THR A 92 -1.11 21.25 1.60
C THR A 92 -0.47 21.95 0.40
N GLY A 93 0.28 21.21 -0.43
CA GLY A 93 1.10 21.76 -1.52
C GLY A 93 2.42 22.37 -1.04
N LEU A 94 2.71 22.28 0.26
CA LEU A 94 3.94 22.78 0.91
C LEU A 94 4.90 21.66 1.29
N GLU A 95 4.57 20.43 0.93
CA GLU A 95 5.38 19.25 1.21
C GLU A 95 6.72 19.33 0.50
N THR A 96 7.76 18.93 1.22
CA THR A 96 9.12 18.94 0.67
C THR A 96 9.26 17.78 -0.29
N TYR A 97 9.67 18.07 -1.53
CA TYR A 97 10.04 17.06 -2.53
C TYR A 97 11.53 16.68 -2.39
N TRP A 98 11.83 15.39 -2.37
CA TRP A 98 13.19 14.86 -2.33
C TRP A 98 13.46 14.05 -3.60
N PRO A 99 14.05 14.67 -4.64
CA PRO A 99 14.30 13.98 -5.90
C PRO A 99 15.22 12.78 -5.70
N TYR A 100 14.92 11.71 -6.43
CA TYR A 100 15.75 10.52 -6.51
C TYR A 100 17.22 10.90 -6.70
N GLN A 101 18.09 10.27 -5.92
CA GLN A 101 19.54 10.40 -6.03
C GLN A 101 20.12 9.03 -6.40
N PRO A 102 20.95 8.93 -7.46
CA PRO A 102 21.66 7.71 -7.77
C PRO A 102 22.51 7.24 -6.59
N GLY A 103 22.57 5.92 -6.37
CA GLY A 103 23.29 5.33 -5.24
C GLY A 103 22.39 4.87 -4.11
N GLU A 104 21.19 4.39 -4.44
CA GLU A 104 20.37 3.61 -3.52
C GLU A 104 21.13 2.37 -3.02
N THR A 105 21.06 2.13 -1.73
CA THR A 105 21.79 1.03 -1.06
C THR A 105 20.87 0.14 -0.23
N LEU A 106 19.59 0.47 -0.13
CA LEU A 106 18.65 -0.28 0.68
C LEU A 106 18.30 -1.57 -0.07
N ARG A 107 18.58 -2.70 0.57
CA ARG A 107 18.19 -4.02 0.09
C ARG A 107 17.00 -4.48 0.94
N GLU A 108 16.14 -5.32 0.37
CA GLU A 108 15.04 -5.99 1.09
C GLU A 108 15.52 -6.59 2.43
N GLU A 109 16.60 -7.38 2.40
CA GLU A 109 17.19 -7.97 3.60
C GLU A 109 17.62 -6.92 4.66
N ASP A 110 18.15 -5.77 4.23
CA ASP A 110 18.51 -4.71 5.18
C ASP A 110 17.25 -4.07 5.78
N SER A 111 16.19 -3.88 5.00
CA SER A 111 14.88 -3.39 5.48
C SER A 111 14.25 -4.34 6.49
N ASP A 112 14.21 -5.64 6.18
CA ASP A 112 13.64 -6.68 7.05
C ASP A 112 14.36 -6.75 8.40
N ASN A 113 15.68 -6.73 8.38
CA ASN A 113 16.48 -6.66 9.61
C ASN A 113 16.17 -5.41 10.43
N CYS A 114 15.90 -4.28 9.78
CA CYS A 114 15.52 -3.05 10.48
C CYS A 114 14.12 -3.11 11.08
N LEU A 115 13.17 -3.77 10.43
CA LEU A 115 11.85 -4.01 11.01
C LEU A 115 11.93 -4.94 12.22
N ALA A 116 12.80 -5.96 12.17
CA ALA A 116 13.02 -6.89 13.29
C ALA A 116 13.49 -6.20 14.59
N GLU A 117 14.18 -5.05 14.49
CA GLU A 117 14.55 -4.23 15.66
C GLU A 117 13.32 -3.66 16.41
N PHE A 118 12.19 -3.44 15.72
CA PHE A 118 10.95 -3.02 16.39
C PHE A 118 10.30 -4.15 17.16
N PHE A 119 10.45 -5.40 16.71
CA PHE A 119 9.81 -6.56 17.31
C PHE A 119 10.64 -7.16 18.45
N GLY A 120 11.96 -6.90 18.47
CA GLY A 120 12.89 -7.59 19.37
C GLY A 120 13.15 -9.03 18.92
N THR A 121 13.06 -9.29 17.62
CA THR A 121 13.24 -10.62 17.01
C THR A 121 14.46 -10.68 16.10
N GLY A 122 15.20 -9.57 16.01
CA GLY A 122 16.40 -9.47 15.21
C GLY A 122 17.56 -10.26 15.81
N SER A 123 18.48 -10.71 14.95
CA SER A 123 19.69 -11.45 15.34
C SER A 123 20.65 -10.68 16.27
N PHE A 124 20.46 -9.36 16.40
CA PHE A 124 21.33 -8.48 17.18
C PHE A 124 20.80 -8.13 18.57
N SER A 125 19.50 -8.25 18.83
CA SER A 125 18.90 -7.85 20.10
C SER A 125 17.47 -8.40 20.25
N GLU A 126 17.19 -8.97 21.42
CA GLU A 126 15.84 -9.36 21.85
C GLU A 126 15.05 -8.16 22.42
N ASP A 127 15.71 -7.02 22.66
CA ASP A 127 15.05 -5.81 23.16
C ASP A 127 14.16 -5.18 22.10
N LYS A 128 12.85 -5.15 22.36
CA LYS A 128 11.85 -4.46 21.53
C LYS A 128 12.16 -2.96 21.39
N CYS A 129 11.95 -2.39 20.21
CA CYS A 129 12.13 -0.97 19.90
C CYS A 129 13.57 -0.45 20.06
N ARG A 130 14.56 -1.35 20.07
CA ARG A 130 15.97 -0.97 20.12
C ARG A 130 16.49 -0.67 18.71
N ILE A 131 16.18 0.53 18.25
CA ILE A 131 16.55 1.01 16.92
C ILE A 131 18.07 1.25 16.84
N SER A 132 18.72 0.72 15.82
CA SER A 132 20.13 0.98 15.57
C SER A 132 20.33 2.26 14.75
N SER A 133 21.49 2.89 14.92
CA SER A 133 21.87 4.03 14.07
C SER A 133 22.01 3.65 12.60
N LYS A 134 22.33 2.38 12.29
CA LYS A 134 22.40 1.86 10.92
C LYS A 134 21.01 1.88 10.31
N CYS A 135 20.04 1.25 10.97
CA CYS A 135 18.68 1.13 10.48
C CYS A 135 17.97 2.47 10.38
N TRP A 136 18.08 3.31 11.41
CA TRP A 136 17.50 4.64 11.33
C TRP A 136 18.02 5.44 10.12
N LYS A 137 19.34 5.44 9.89
CA LYS A 137 19.93 6.18 8.76
C LYS A 137 19.49 5.63 7.42
N ALA A 138 19.51 4.30 7.23
CA ALA A 138 19.11 3.67 5.97
C ALA A 138 17.61 3.93 5.68
N MET A 139 16.75 3.70 6.67
CA MET A 139 15.29 3.79 6.52
C MET A 139 14.74 5.22 6.52
N THR A 140 15.59 6.23 6.76
CA THR A 140 15.19 7.65 6.71
C THR A 140 16.07 8.49 5.77
N GLN A 141 16.86 7.82 4.93
CA GLN A 141 17.73 8.48 3.94
C GLN A 141 16.90 9.16 2.83
N PRO A 142 17.08 10.45 2.56
CA PRO A 142 16.41 11.11 1.45
C PRO A 142 16.82 10.54 0.09
N GLY A 143 15.89 10.56 -0.87
CA GLY A 143 16.19 10.34 -2.29
C GLY A 143 16.10 8.89 -2.76
N TYR A 144 15.52 7.98 -1.98
CA TYR A 144 15.07 6.67 -2.49
C TYR A 144 13.78 6.82 -3.32
N ASN A 145 13.54 5.85 -4.20
CA ASN A 145 12.31 5.74 -5.00
C ASN A 145 11.78 4.30 -4.97
N GLY A 146 10.62 4.06 -5.59
CA GLY A 146 10.11 2.72 -5.81
C GLY A 146 9.93 1.93 -4.50
N TYR A 147 10.33 0.65 -4.50
CA TYR A 147 10.19 -0.24 -3.35
C TYR A 147 10.99 0.24 -2.13
N SER A 148 12.17 0.83 -2.32
CA SER A 148 12.91 1.41 -1.20
C SER A 148 12.16 2.56 -0.54
N LEU A 149 11.47 3.39 -1.31
CA LEU A 149 10.60 4.42 -0.74
C LEU A 149 9.41 3.78 -0.01
N SER A 150 8.82 2.70 -0.54
CA SER A 150 7.81 1.89 0.16
C SER A 150 8.30 1.40 1.51
N HIS A 151 9.49 0.82 1.57
CA HIS A 151 10.12 0.35 2.79
C HIS A 151 10.32 1.46 3.83
N GLN A 152 10.67 2.68 3.40
CA GLN A 152 10.82 3.82 4.32
C GLN A 152 9.49 4.24 4.96
N VAL A 153 8.41 4.33 4.18
CA VAL A 153 7.08 4.64 4.72
C VAL A 153 6.62 3.52 5.63
N PHE A 154 6.80 2.28 5.20
CA PHE A 154 6.40 1.11 5.98
C PHE A 154 7.12 1.05 7.34
N TYR A 155 8.42 1.32 7.36
CA TYR A 155 9.22 1.38 8.58
C TYR A 155 8.69 2.40 9.59
N LEU A 156 8.35 3.62 9.14
CA LEU A 156 7.79 4.64 10.01
C LEU A 156 6.40 4.22 10.54
N GLN A 157 5.56 3.61 9.70
CA GLN A 157 4.24 3.13 10.11
C GLN A 157 4.34 2.02 11.15
N ILE A 158 5.16 1.00 10.91
CA ILE A 158 5.31 -0.13 11.82
C ILE A 158 5.95 0.30 13.13
N GLY A 159 6.99 1.13 13.10
CA GLY A 159 7.60 1.66 14.30
C GLY A 159 6.60 2.40 15.18
N GLU A 160 5.66 3.16 14.58
CA GLU A 160 4.59 3.82 15.32
C GLU A 160 3.57 2.82 15.88
N GLN A 161 3.10 1.87 15.07
CA GLN A 161 2.13 0.85 15.50
C GLN A 161 2.66 -0.04 16.63
N PHE A 162 3.95 -0.34 16.64
CA PHE A 162 4.57 -1.13 17.72
C PHE A 162 4.90 -0.31 18.98
N GLY A 163 4.61 0.99 18.99
CA GLY A 163 4.84 1.87 20.14
C GLY A 163 6.30 2.34 20.27
N CYS A 164 7.11 2.23 19.22
CA CYS A 164 8.53 2.61 19.23
C CYS A 164 8.77 4.12 19.01
N ARG A 165 7.73 4.96 19.16
CA ARG A 165 7.77 6.39 18.85
C ARG A 165 8.84 7.16 19.63
N GLU A 166 9.06 6.83 20.90
CA GLU A 166 10.09 7.47 21.72
C GLU A 166 11.51 7.23 21.15
N GLY A 167 11.83 5.99 20.79
CA GLY A 167 13.10 5.64 20.16
C GLY A 167 13.29 6.34 18.81
N MET A 168 12.24 6.37 17.99
CA MET A 168 12.26 7.07 16.70
C MET A 168 12.51 8.59 16.88
N GLU A 169 11.83 9.22 17.83
CA GLU A 169 12.02 10.65 18.14
C GLU A 169 13.46 10.95 18.63
N TRP A 170 14.04 10.06 19.43
CA TRP A 170 15.44 10.19 19.87
C TRP A 170 16.41 10.17 18.68
N HIS A 171 16.27 9.21 17.78
CA HIS A 171 17.12 9.12 16.59
C HIS A 171 16.92 10.30 15.64
N ARG A 172 15.67 10.72 15.43
CA ARG A 172 15.33 11.90 14.64
C ARG A 172 16.03 13.15 15.15
N LEU A 173 16.00 13.39 16.48
CA LEU A 173 16.66 14.52 17.12
C LEU A 173 18.18 14.47 16.93
N LEU A 174 18.80 13.31 17.14
CA LEU A 174 20.24 13.14 16.93
C LEU A 174 20.68 13.38 15.49
N ASN A 175 19.88 12.95 14.51
CA ASN A 175 20.16 13.15 13.09
C ASN A 175 19.64 14.51 12.56
N ARG A 176 19.12 15.38 13.43
CA ARG A 176 18.60 16.72 13.09
C ARG A 176 17.54 16.71 11.98
N GLN A 177 16.70 15.68 11.99
CA GLN A 177 15.63 15.49 11.01
C GLN A 177 14.35 16.26 11.38
N PRO A 178 13.46 16.55 10.41
CA PRO A 178 12.13 17.08 10.70
C PRO A 178 11.31 16.13 11.58
N THR A 179 10.16 16.57 12.09
CA THR A 179 9.25 15.73 12.89
C THR A 179 8.87 14.45 12.15
N LEU A 180 8.54 13.37 12.87
CA LEU A 180 8.11 12.10 12.25
C LEU A 180 6.95 12.33 11.27
N ASP A 181 5.95 13.11 11.67
CA ASP A 181 4.80 13.42 10.81
C ASP A 181 5.22 14.14 9.51
N LYS A 182 6.19 15.06 9.59
CA LYS A 182 6.70 15.77 8.41
C LYS A 182 7.59 14.88 7.54
N LEU A 183 8.34 13.96 8.15
CA LEU A 183 9.13 12.97 7.44
C LEU A 183 8.22 12.02 6.64
N SER A 184 7.20 11.45 7.30
CA SER A 184 6.20 10.61 6.65
C SER A 184 5.44 11.37 5.56
N ALA A 185 5.05 12.63 5.81
CA ALA A 185 4.40 13.47 4.79
C ALA A 185 5.30 13.68 3.57
N THR A 186 6.60 13.92 3.78
CA THR A 186 7.57 14.04 2.69
C THR A 186 7.69 12.74 1.91
N PHE A 187 7.83 11.58 2.55
CA PHE A 187 7.90 10.31 1.83
C PHE A 187 6.61 10.00 1.05
N CYS A 188 5.45 10.19 1.67
CA CYS A 188 4.17 10.02 0.98
C CYS A 188 3.97 11.01 -0.16
N PHE A 189 4.49 12.24 -0.06
CA PHE A 189 4.45 13.17 -1.18
C PHE A 189 5.34 12.72 -2.35
N ASN A 190 6.52 12.15 -2.08
CA ASN A 190 7.35 11.56 -3.13
C ASN A 190 6.65 10.34 -3.77
N MET A 191 6.04 9.46 -2.97
CA MET A 191 5.24 8.34 -3.49
C MET A 191 4.06 8.81 -4.33
N LEU A 192 3.35 9.87 -3.94
CA LEU A 192 2.23 10.36 -4.73
C LEU A 192 2.70 10.77 -6.14
N ARG A 193 3.89 11.38 -6.25
CA ARG A 193 4.47 11.76 -7.53
C ARG A 193 4.84 10.51 -8.36
N GLU A 194 5.38 9.48 -7.74
CA GLU A 194 5.68 8.20 -8.39
C GLU A 194 4.42 7.48 -8.87
N ALA A 195 3.43 7.30 -8.00
CA ALA A 195 2.13 6.72 -8.31
C ALA A 195 1.43 7.49 -9.43
N SER A 196 1.48 8.83 -9.40
CA SER A 196 0.96 9.67 -10.47
C SER A 196 1.67 9.44 -11.80
N LEU A 197 3.00 9.25 -11.79
CA LEU A 197 3.74 8.91 -13.01
C LEU A 197 3.33 7.53 -13.53
N ILE A 198 3.14 6.53 -12.67
CA ILE A 198 2.67 5.19 -13.07
C ILE A 198 1.28 5.28 -13.70
N TYR A 199 0.36 6.03 -13.08
CA TYR A 199 -0.97 6.32 -13.59
C TYR A 199 -0.92 6.98 -14.97
N MET A 200 -0.15 8.06 -15.13
CA MET A 200 -0.04 8.79 -16.39
C MET A 200 0.57 7.96 -17.53
N ASN A 201 1.33 6.91 -17.20
CA ASN A 201 1.87 5.96 -18.16
C ASN A 201 0.96 4.73 -18.40
N GLY A 202 -0.28 4.78 -17.92
CA GLY A 202 -1.29 3.75 -18.19
C GLY A 202 -1.11 2.47 -17.38
N PHE A 203 -0.53 2.56 -16.18
CA PHE A 203 -0.31 1.43 -15.26
C PHE A 203 0.42 0.23 -15.92
N PRO A 204 1.69 0.41 -16.34
CA PRO A 204 2.47 -0.69 -16.89
C PRO A 204 2.38 -1.91 -15.96
N GLU A 205 2.13 -3.11 -16.50
CA GLU A 205 1.95 -4.34 -15.72
C GLU A 205 3.06 -4.51 -14.67
N GLY A 206 4.28 -4.15 -15.06
CA GLY A 206 5.41 -4.22 -14.17
C GLY A 206 5.55 -3.17 -13.05
N ARG A 207 4.57 -2.28 -12.94
CA ARG A 207 4.51 -1.24 -11.90
C ARG A 207 3.19 -1.26 -11.14
N GLN A 208 2.30 -2.20 -11.45
CA GLN A 208 1.00 -2.33 -10.80
C GLN A 208 1.14 -2.71 -9.33
N ASP A 209 2.08 -3.59 -9.01
CA ASP A 209 2.39 -4.00 -7.63
C ASP A 209 2.86 -2.81 -6.78
N LEU A 210 3.96 -2.17 -7.19
CA LEU A 210 4.45 -0.94 -6.57
C LEU A 210 3.36 0.15 -6.45
N PHE A 211 2.53 0.33 -7.47
CA PHE A 211 1.44 1.30 -7.42
C PHE A 211 0.41 0.97 -6.34
N MET A 212 0.00 -0.30 -6.23
CA MET A 212 -0.91 -0.75 -5.16
C MET A 212 -0.27 -0.57 -3.79
N GLU A 213 1.02 -0.88 -3.66
CA GLU A 213 1.75 -0.70 -2.41
C GLU A 213 1.79 0.77 -1.97
N GLN A 214 2.18 1.68 -2.87
CA GLN A 214 2.22 3.12 -2.60
C GLN A 214 0.83 3.68 -2.25
N ALA A 215 -0.21 3.26 -2.98
CA ALA A 215 -1.59 3.63 -2.71
C ALA A 215 -2.07 3.13 -1.35
N ALA A 216 -1.76 1.89 -1.01
CA ALA A 216 -2.12 1.30 0.27
C ALA A 216 -1.40 2.01 1.42
N LEU A 217 -0.07 2.10 1.39
CA LEU A 217 0.74 2.66 2.48
C LEU A 217 0.30 4.08 2.82
N CYS A 218 0.33 5.01 1.86
CA CYS A 218 0.00 6.40 2.15
C CYS A 218 -1.50 6.68 2.24
N GLY A 219 -2.34 5.89 1.56
CA GLY A 219 -3.79 5.92 1.76
C GLY A 219 -4.17 5.54 3.19
N MET A 220 -3.55 4.51 3.76
CA MET A 220 -3.75 4.12 5.16
C MET A 220 -3.27 5.19 6.16
N MET A 221 -2.33 6.07 5.75
CA MET A 221 -1.94 7.26 6.54
C MET A 221 -2.92 8.44 6.41
N GLY A 222 -4.03 8.25 5.69
CA GLY A 222 -5.12 9.22 5.58
C GLY A 222 -5.00 10.20 4.43
N TYR A 223 -4.02 10.07 3.53
CA TYR A 223 -3.86 10.96 2.37
C TYR A 223 -4.88 10.62 1.28
N ARG A 224 -5.80 11.54 1.00
CA ARG A 224 -6.95 11.30 0.10
C ARG A 224 -6.58 11.18 -1.37
N GLU A 225 -5.44 11.75 -1.76
CA GLU A 225 -4.93 11.73 -3.13
C GLU A 225 -4.61 10.32 -3.63
N PHE A 226 -4.52 9.33 -2.72
CA PHE A 226 -4.36 7.92 -3.09
C PHE A 226 -5.69 7.17 -3.28
N PHE A 227 -6.83 7.80 -3.00
CA PHE A 227 -8.18 7.22 -3.11
C PHE A 227 -8.98 7.75 -4.31
N GLU A 228 -8.29 8.00 -5.43
CA GLU A 228 -8.93 8.41 -6.68
C GLU A 228 -9.77 7.27 -7.29
N SER A 229 -10.99 7.57 -7.75
CA SER A 229 -11.90 6.55 -8.29
C SER A 229 -11.30 5.81 -9.49
N ASN A 230 -10.62 6.52 -10.39
CA ASN A 230 -9.93 5.93 -11.54
C ASN A 230 -8.82 4.97 -11.13
N TRP A 231 -8.13 5.25 -10.02
CA TRP A 231 -7.07 4.38 -9.50
C TRP A 231 -7.68 3.10 -8.93
N LEU A 232 -8.76 3.23 -8.15
CA LEU A 232 -9.48 2.08 -7.59
C LEU A 232 -10.07 1.19 -8.69
N GLN A 233 -10.69 1.79 -9.72
CA GLN A 233 -11.21 1.06 -10.87
C GLN A 233 -10.11 0.24 -11.58
N ALA A 234 -8.94 0.86 -11.79
CA ALA A 234 -7.79 0.19 -12.39
C ALA A 234 -7.30 -0.98 -11.52
N ILE A 235 -7.07 -0.76 -10.22
CA ILE A 235 -6.65 -1.81 -9.28
C ILE A 235 -7.61 -3.00 -9.32
N LEU A 236 -8.93 -2.74 -9.23
CA LEU A 236 -9.94 -3.78 -9.28
C LEU A 236 -10.04 -4.48 -10.64
N SER A 237 -9.50 -3.91 -11.71
CA SER A 237 -9.44 -4.55 -13.03
C SER A 237 -8.29 -5.56 -13.15
N TRP A 238 -7.24 -5.44 -12.32
CA TRP A 238 -6.08 -6.34 -12.32
C TRP A 238 -6.32 -7.63 -11.53
N TYR A 239 -7.43 -7.73 -10.81
CA TYR A 239 -7.79 -8.92 -10.06
C TYR A 239 -8.27 -10.06 -10.99
N ASP A 240 -7.58 -11.20 -10.96
CA ASP A 240 -7.99 -12.43 -11.65
C ASP A 240 -8.97 -13.22 -10.76
N GLU A 241 -10.25 -13.19 -11.14
CA GLU A 241 -11.29 -13.89 -10.38
C GLU A 241 -11.12 -15.40 -10.33
N ASN A 242 -10.46 -16.01 -11.33
CA ASN A 242 -10.29 -17.46 -11.39
C ASN A 242 -9.15 -17.93 -10.48
N LYS A 243 -8.11 -17.11 -10.34
CA LYS A 243 -6.94 -17.42 -9.52
C LYS A 243 -7.01 -16.81 -8.12
N ALA A 244 -7.98 -15.92 -7.90
CA ALA A 244 -8.11 -15.12 -6.69
C ALA A 244 -6.84 -14.35 -6.33
N CYS A 245 -6.10 -13.89 -7.34
CA CYS A 245 -4.85 -13.12 -7.20
C CYS A 245 -4.84 -11.93 -8.16
N TYR A 246 -4.00 -10.93 -7.90
CA TYR A 246 -3.73 -9.88 -8.88
C TYR A 246 -2.82 -10.42 -9.99
N THR A 247 -3.10 -10.05 -11.23
CA THR A 247 -2.26 -10.41 -12.38
C THR A 247 -1.01 -9.54 -12.40
N GLY A 248 0.17 -10.12 -12.57
CA GLY A 248 1.41 -9.39 -12.74
C GLY A 248 2.60 -10.29 -13.00
N HIS A 249 3.70 -9.70 -13.46
CA HIS A 249 5.00 -10.34 -13.60
C HIS A 249 5.84 -10.13 -12.33
N ALA A 250 6.59 -11.15 -11.89
CA ALA A 250 7.59 -10.96 -10.84
C ALA A 250 8.68 -10.03 -11.39
N ILE A 251 8.94 -8.93 -10.69
CA ILE A 251 9.90 -7.91 -11.10
C ILE A 251 10.95 -7.73 -10.03
N PHE A 252 12.20 -7.70 -10.46
CA PHE A 252 13.32 -7.42 -9.58
C PHE A 252 13.29 -5.93 -9.23
N GLU A 253 13.44 -5.58 -7.95
CA GLU A 253 13.41 -4.19 -7.45
C GLU A 253 14.32 -3.25 -8.25
N THR A 254 15.46 -3.76 -8.73
CA THR A 254 16.44 -3.04 -9.56
C THR A 254 15.92 -2.59 -10.94
N GLU A 255 14.79 -3.12 -11.41
CA GLU A 255 14.18 -2.79 -12.71
C GLU A 255 13.13 -1.66 -12.61
N VAL A 256 12.88 -1.14 -11.40
CA VAL A 256 11.80 -0.17 -11.11
C VAL A 256 12.34 1.21 -10.77
N GLU A 257 13.49 1.61 -11.31
CA GLU A 257 13.88 3.01 -11.23
C GLU A 257 12.83 3.90 -11.92
N ILE A 258 12.19 4.79 -11.16
CA ILE A 258 11.24 5.76 -11.69
C ILE A 258 12.03 7.00 -12.10
N LEU A 259 12.67 6.91 -13.26
CA LEU A 259 13.35 8.05 -13.87
C LEU A 259 12.33 9.05 -14.44
N PRO A 260 12.59 10.37 -14.33
CA PRO A 260 11.86 11.37 -15.10
C PRO A 260 11.97 11.05 -16.60
N VAL A 261 10.83 11.07 -17.28
CA VAL A 261 10.63 10.52 -18.64
C VAL A 261 11.72 10.92 -19.65
N ALA A 262 12.46 9.93 -20.14
CA ALA A 262 13.08 9.92 -21.47
C ALA A 262 12.82 8.55 -22.13
N SER A 263 12.60 8.58 -23.44
CA SER A 263 11.88 7.60 -24.26
C SER A 263 12.39 6.15 -24.32
N ARG A 264 11.41 5.24 -24.44
CA ARG A 264 11.30 4.02 -25.29
C ARG A 264 12.12 2.77 -24.96
N GLY A 265 11.36 1.66 -24.86
CA GLY A 265 11.82 0.29 -25.15
C GLY A 265 10.93 -0.76 -24.50
N SER A 266 9.83 -1.16 -25.15
CA SER A 266 8.97 -2.24 -24.65
C SER A 266 9.65 -3.59 -24.90
N VAL A 267 10.07 -4.27 -23.83
CA VAL A 267 10.45 -5.70 -23.90
C VAL A 267 9.26 -6.50 -23.38
N VAL A 268 8.67 -7.31 -24.27
CA VAL A 268 7.62 -8.27 -23.93
C VAL A 268 8.29 -9.56 -23.50
N LEU A 269 8.07 -10.01 -22.26
CA LEU A 269 8.47 -11.34 -21.82
C LEU A 269 7.40 -11.93 -20.91
N SER A 270 6.84 -13.04 -21.39
CA SER A 270 5.65 -13.68 -20.86
C SER A 270 6.02 -14.73 -19.81
N ARG A 271 5.39 -14.66 -18.63
CA ARG A 271 4.76 -15.76 -17.83
C ARG A 271 4.61 -15.34 -16.37
N GLY A 272 3.41 -15.53 -15.79
CA GLY A 272 3.12 -15.25 -14.38
C GLY A 272 1.84 -15.96 -13.87
N CYS A 273 2.00 -16.62 -12.71
CA CYS A 273 1.09 -17.39 -11.83
C CYS A 273 1.60 -18.83 -11.62
N PRO A 274 1.85 -19.28 -10.37
CA PRO A 274 2.33 -20.65 -10.11
C PRO A 274 1.19 -21.66 -10.31
N GLY A 275 1.44 -22.64 -11.17
CA GLY A 275 0.50 -23.72 -11.47
C GLY A 275 1.02 -24.81 -12.41
N SER A 276 2.26 -24.72 -12.91
CA SER A 276 2.85 -25.82 -13.67
C SER A 276 3.60 -26.74 -12.73
N SER A 277 2.98 -27.87 -12.40
CA SER A 277 3.72 -29.06 -11.95
C SER A 277 4.79 -29.38 -12.99
N SER A 278 6.06 -29.18 -12.65
CA SER A 278 7.17 -29.72 -13.43
C SER A 278 8.02 -30.55 -12.48
N THR A 279 7.79 -31.85 -12.58
CA THR A 279 8.61 -32.95 -12.08
C THR A 279 10.09 -32.63 -12.25
N ILE A 280 10.83 -32.64 -11.14
CA ILE A 280 12.30 -32.63 -11.17
C ILE A 280 12.74 -33.98 -11.75
N ASN A 281 13.13 -33.98 -13.02
CA ASN A 281 13.79 -35.13 -13.63
C ASN A 281 15.26 -35.12 -13.16
N THR A 282 15.59 -36.03 -12.24
CA THR A 282 16.97 -36.28 -11.81
C THR A 282 17.69 -37.08 -12.90
N GLY A 283 18.17 -36.37 -13.93
CA GLY A 283 19.01 -36.92 -14.98
C GLY A 283 20.48 -36.92 -14.58
N ARG A 284 20.95 -38.07 -14.08
CA ARG A 284 22.37 -38.48 -14.05
C ARG A 284 22.88 -38.72 -15.49
N HIS A 285 24.20 -38.84 -15.63
CA HIS A 285 25.02 -39.26 -16.80
C HIS A 285 25.74 -38.09 -17.49
N VAL A 286 27.07 -38.06 -17.65
CA VAL A 286 28.20 -38.99 -17.39
C VAL A 286 29.39 -38.15 -16.95
#